data_AF-A0A2K4YHL2-F1
#
_entry.id   AF-A0A2K4YHL2-F1
#
_cell.length_a   1.000
_cell.length_b   1.000
_cell.length_c   1.000
_cell.angle_alpha   90.00
_cell.angle_beta   90.00
_cell.angle_gamma   90.00
#
_symmetry.space_group_name_H-M   'P 1'
#
loop_
_entity.id
_entity.type
_entity.pdbx_description
1 polymer ?
#
loop_
_entity_poly.entity_id
_entity_poly.type
_entity_poly.pdbx_seq_one_letter_code
_entity_poly.pdbx_strand_id
1 'polypeptide(L)'
;MSTNTMWIVIAVVAVLLIAALVVVISKSRTRHRQRQAEAIREQARVESAKVERREALAQETAAKARAAQAEAEVKAAEAARLQERAAQHQNDAATSREQLQEQFDRADSIDPKTAKQDKQADETDELTSDRSAAWSSAGDDLRTGPEAVRQETYRGTNG
;
A
#
# COMPACT_ATOMS: atom_id res chain seq x y z
N MET A 1 -51.02 84.50 29.88
CA MET A 1 -50.04 83.44 29.55
C MET A 1 -50.77 82.14 29.21
N SER A 2 -51.22 81.96 27.96
CA SER A 2 -52.16 80.85 27.64
C SER A 2 -51.81 80.08 26.36
N THR A 3 -51.02 80.66 25.45
CA THR A 3 -50.62 80.02 24.18
C THR A 3 -49.37 79.16 24.33
N ASN A 4 -48.38 79.59 25.13
CA ASN A 4 -47.11 78.86 25.27
C ASN A 4 -47.30 77.51 25.99
N THR A 5 -48.13 77.49 27.04
CA THR A 5 -48.45 76.25 27.79
C THR A 5 -49.23 75.26 26.93
N MET A 6 -50.14 75.73 26.07
CA MET A 6 -50.94 74.88 25.19
C MET A 6 -50.07 74.13 24.18
N TRP A 7 -49.12 74.80 23.53
CA TRP A 7 -48.19 74.17 22.59
C TRP A 7 -47.27 73.14 23.26
N ILE A 8 -46.83 73.41 24.50
CA ILE A 8 -46.02 72.45 25.27
C ILE A 8 -46.82 71.18 25.55
N VAL A 9 -48.08 71.29 25.97
CA VAL A 9 -48.94 70.12 26.21
C VAL A 9 -49.17 69.33 24.93
N ILE A 10 -49.43 70.00 23.80
CA ILE A 10 -49.59 69.35 22.49
C ILE A 10 -48.30 68.62 22.08
N ALA A 11 -47.14 69.25 22.26
CA ALA A 11 -45.85 68.65 21.95
C ALA A 11 -45.59 67.40 22.79
N VAL A 12 -45.90 67.43 24.10
CA VAL A 12 -45.75 66.26 24.99
C VAL A 12 -46.67 65.13 24.56
N VAL A 13 -47.93 65.41 24.22
CA VAL A 13 -48.88 64.39 23.73
C VAL A 13 -48.40 63.80 22.41
N ALA A 14 -47.90 64.62 21.48
CA ALA A 14 -47.35 64.14 20.21
C ALA A 14 -46.13 63.23 20.42
N VAL A 15 -45.22 63.59 21.33
CA VAL A 15 -44.05 62.76 21.67
C VAL A 15 -44.48 61.43 22.28
N LEU A 16 -45.48 61.42 23.17
CA LEU A 16 -46.00 60.18 23.76
C LEU A 16 -46.65 59.26 22.72
N LEU A 17 -47.38 59.82 21.76
CA LEU A 17 -47.97 59.04 20.66
C LEU A 17 -46.89 58.44 19.75
N ILE A 18 -45.84 59.20 19.43
CA ILE A 18 -44.70 58.71 18.65
C ILE A 18 -43.96 57.60 19.41
N ALA A 19 -43.71 57.79 20.71
CA ALA A 19 -43.06 56.78 21.55
C ALA A 19 -43.88 55.47 21.62
N ALA A 20 -45.19 55.56 21.77
CA ALA A 20 -46.08 54.40 21.77
C ALA A 20 -46.02 53.63 20.43
N LEU A 21 -45.98 54.35 19.30
CA LEU A 21 -45.90 53.74 17.98
C LEU A 21 -44.57 53.00 17.77
N VAL A 22 -43.45 53.57 18.22
CA VAL A 22 -42.12 52.94 18.15
C VAL A 22 -42.06 51.65 18.97
N VAL A 23 -42.69 51.61 20.15
CA VAL A 23 -42.73 50.42 21.01
C VAL A 23 -43.50 49.27 20.34
N VAL A 24 -44.64 49.55 19.71
CA VAL A 24 -45.43 48.52 19.02
C VAL A 24 -44.66 47.91 17.84
N ILE A 25 -43.97 48.74 17.06
CA ILE A 25 -43.17 48.29 15.92
C ILE A 25 -41.96 47.45 16.38
N SER A 26 -41.29 47.87 17.47
CA SER A 26 -40.14 47.13 18.01
C SER A 26 -40.50 45.75 18.59
N LYS A 27 -41.71 45.61 19.16
CA LYS A 27 -42.22 44.37 19.76
C LYS A 27 -42.58 43.28 18.74
N SER A 28 -42.82 43.66 17.48
CA SER A 28 -42.98 42.72 16.35
C SER A 28 -41.64 42.10 15.93
N ARG A 29 -40.57 42.91 15.92
CA ARG A 29 -39.22 42.49 15.50
C ARG A 29 -38.58 41.45 16.43
N THR A 30 -38.90 41.46 17.72
CA THR A 30 -38.39 40.48 18.69
C THR A 30 -39.01 39.09 18.53
N ARG A 31 -40.28 38.99 18.12
CA ARG A 31 -40.96 37.71 17.87
C ARG A 31 -40.40 36.98 16.65
N HIS A 32 -39.99 37.71 15.60
CA HIS A 32 -39.33 37.10 14.45
C HIS A 32 -37.92 36.59 14.76
N ARG A 33 -37.16 37.27 15.63
CA ARG A 33 -35.82 36.80 16.05
C ARG A 33 -35.88 35.50 16.87
N GLN A 34 -36.91 35.32 17.69
CA GLN A 34 -37.11 34.08 18.45
C GLN A 34 -37.41 32.89 17.51
N ARG A 35 -38.29 33.07 16.53
CA ARG A 35 -38.61 32.02 15.54
C ARG A 35 -37.42 31.65 14.65
N GLN A 36 -36.58 32.62 14.28
CA GLN A 36 -35.34 32.33 13.54
C GLN A 36 -34.34 31.54 14.37
N ALA A 37 -34.21 31.84 15.67
CA ALA A 37 -33.35 31.08 16.57
C ALA A 37 -33.83 29.63 16.77
N GLU A 38 -35.14 29.41 16.83
CA GLU A 38 -35.72 28.06 16.88
C GLU A 38 -35.50 27.30 15.57
N ALA A 39 -35.70 27.95 14.42
CA ALA A 39 -35.45 27.34 13.10
C ALA A 39 -33.97 26.97 12.91
N ILE A 40 -33.03 27.82 13.35
CA ILE A 40 -31.59 27.52 13.30
C ILE A 40 -31.26 26.35 14.24
N ARG A 41 -31.89 26.26 15.43
CA ARG A 41 -31.70 25.12 16.34
C ARG A 41 -32.23 23.81 15.75
N GLU A 42 -33.38 23.83 15.09
CA GLU A 42 -33.91 22.64 14.41
C GLU A 42 -33.03 22.21 13.23
N GLN A 43 -32.59 23.16 12.40
CA GLN A 43 -31.66 22.88 11.30
C GLN A 43 -30.33 22.31 11.81
N ALA A 44 -29.76 22.90 12.87
CA ALA A 44 -28.54 22.41 13.50
C ALA A 44 -28.71 20.98 14.07
N ARG A 45 -29.88 20.62 14.61
CA ARG A 45 -30.16 19.25 15.07
C ARG A 45 -30.24 18.24 13.93
N VAL A 46 -30.82 18.62 12.80
CA VAL A 46 -30.91 17.74 11.63
C VAL A 46 -29.53 17.56 10.99
N GLU A 47 -28.73 18.62 10.92
CA GLU A 47 -27.36 18.56 10.42
C GLU A 47 -26.44 17.78 11.37
N SER A 48 -26.56 17.97 12.69
CA SER A 48 -25.79 17.22 13.67
C SER A 48 -26.08 15.72 13.58
N ALA A 49 -27.35 15.32 13.43
CA ALA A 49 -27.71 13.92 13.24
C ALA A 49 -27.10 13.31 11.95
N LYS A 50 -26.99 14.10 10.87
CA LYS A 50 -26.31 13.66 9.64
C LYS A 50 -24.80 13.52 9.83
N VAL A 51 -24.17 14.44 10.56
CA VAL A 51 -22.74 14.39 10.87
C VAL A 51 -22.44 13.20 11.77
N GLU A 52 -23.21 13.00 12.84
CA GLU A 52 -23.06 11.87 13.76
C GLU A 52 -23.19 10.53 13.04
N ARG A 53 -24.15 10.39 12.10
CA ARG A 53 -24.26 9.19 11.27
C ARG A 53 -23.02 8.96 10.40
N ARG A 54 -22.45 10.02 9.82
CA ARG A 54 -21.23 9.92 9.01
C ARG A 54 -20.01 9.57 9.86
N GLU A 55 -19.91 10.17 11.05
CA GLU A 55 -18.86 9.85 12.01
C GLU A 55 -18.96 8.39 12.48
N ALA A 56 -20.16 7.89 12.75
CA ALA A 56 -20.38 6.49 13.11
C ALA A 56 -19.93 5.53 11.99
N LEU A 57 -20.29 5.82 10.73
CA LEU A 57 -19.84 5.03 9.57
C LEU A 57 -18.31 5.09 9.36
N ALA A 58 -17.71 6.25 9.58
CA ALA A 58 -16.26 6.42 9.49
C ALA A 58 -15.55 5.64 10.60
N GLN A 59 -16.05 5.68 11.83
CA GLN A 59 -15.53 4.91 12.95
C GLN A 59 -15.68 3.40 12.72
N GLU A 60 -16.83 2.96 12.21
CA GLU A 60 -17.07 1.56 11.85
C GLU A 60 -16.09 1.08 10.77
N THR A 61 -15.88 1.90 9.74
CA THR A 61 -14.95 1.58 8.65
C THR A 61 -13.50 1.57 9.13
N ALA A 62 -13.12 2.52 9.99
CA ALA A 62 -11.80 2.54 10.61
C ALA A 62 -11.57 1.32 11.51
N ALA A 63 -12.58 0.89 12.27
CA ALA A 63 -12.51 -0.33 13.08
C ALA A 63 -12.37 -1.58 12.21
N LYS A 64 -13.17 -1.69 11.12
CA LYS A 64 -13.07 -2.78 10.15
C LYS A 64 -11.71 -2.82 9.47
N ALA A 65 -11.15 -1.67 9.09
CA ALA A 65 -9.83 -1.60 8.48
C ALA A 65 -8.74 -2.10 9.44
N ARG A 66 -8.79 -1.71 10.73
CA ARG A 66 -7.85 -2.21 11.74
C ARG A 66 -7.98 -3.72 11.97
N ALA A 67 -9.20 -4.26 11.97
CA ALA A 67 -9.42 -5.70 12.09
C ALA A 67 -8.83 -6.45 10.88
N ALA A 68 -9.12 -6.00 9.67
CA ALA A 68 -8.58 -6.61 8.45
C ALA A 68 -7.03 -6.53 8.39
N GLN A 69 -6.44 -5.42 8.87
CA GLN A 69 -4.99 -5.30 8.97
C GLN A 69 -4.41 -6.31 9.97
N ALA A 70 -5.01 -6.46 11.15
CA ALA A 70 -4.55 -7.43 12.14
C ALA A 70 -4.63 -8.87 11.60
N GLU A 71 -5.69 -9.23 10.88
CA GLU A 71 -5.80 -10.53 10.22
C GLU A 71 -4.72 -10.74 9.15
N ALA A 72 -4.43 -9.71 8.36
CA ALA A 72 -3.36 -9.76 7.36
C ALA A 72 -1.98 -9.93 8.01
N GLU A 73 -1.71 -9.25 9.12
CA GLU A 73 -0.46 -9.37 9.88
C GLU A 73 -0.30 -10.79 10.45
N VAL A 74 -1.36 -11.39 10.98
CA VAL A 74 -1.35 -12.79 11.46
C VAL A 74 -1.03 -13.75 10.31
N LYS A 75 -1.67 -13.57 9.15
CA LYS A 75 -1.43 -14.40 7.98
C LYS A 75 -0.01 -14.23 7.42
N ALA A 76 0.52 -13.02 7.43
CA ALA A 76 1.89 -12.74 7.03
C ALA A 76 2.90 -13.42 7.97
N ALA A 77 2.65 -13.38 9.28
CA ALA A 77 3.48 -14.07 10.26
C ALA A 77 3.44 -15.60 10.10
N GLU A 78 2.26 -16.17 9.79
CA GLU A 78 2.13 -17.60 9.48
C GLU A 78 2.89 -17.99 8.21
N ALA A 79 2.75 -17.19 7.14
CA ALA A 79 3.49 -17.40 5.89
C ALA A 79 5.01 -17.34 6.13
N ALA A 80 5.49 -16.38 6.92
CA ALA A 80 6.90 -16.28 7.29
C ALA A 80 7.37 -17.53 8.05
N ARG A 81 6.55 -18.08 8.96
CA ARG A 81 6.88 -19.33 9.67
C ARG A 81 6.95 -20.54 8.72
N LEU A 82 6.04 -20.63 7.76
CA LEU A 82 6.08 -21.70 6.75
C LEU A 82 7.32 -21.59 5.86
N GLN A 83 7.67 -20.37 5.45
CA GLN A 83 8.87 -20.11 4.66
C GLN A 83 10.15 -20.48 5.41
N GLU A 84 10.24 -20.12 6.70
CA GLU A 84 11.36 -20.50 7.55
C GLU A 84 11.51 -22.02 7.65
N ARG A 85 10.41 -22.76 7.86
CA ARG A 85 10.43 -24.23 7.86
C ARG A 85 10.87 -24.81 6.52
N ALA A 86 10.40 -24.23 5.41
CA ALA A 86 10.81 -24.65 4.09
C ALA A 86 12.31 -24.42 3.86
N ALA A 87 12.85 -23.28 4.31
CA ALA A 87 14.28 -22.98 4.25
C ALA A 87 15.10 -23.96 5.10
N GLN A 88 14.63 -24.29 6.31
CA GLN A 88 15.26 -25.31 7.17
C GLN A 88 15.31 -26.67 6.47
N HIS A 89 14.20 -27.15 5.92
CA HIS A 89 14.18 -28.42 5.18
C HIS A 89 15.11 -28.43 3.95
N GLN A 90 15.24 -27.29 3.25
CA GLN A 90 16.18 -27.18 2.14
C GLN A 90 17.64 -27.25 2.62
N ASN A 91 17.97 -26.56 3.72
CA ASN A 91 19.31 -26.61 4.31
C ASN A 91 19.65 -28.01 4.82
N ASP A 92 18.72 -28.70 5.47
CA ASP A 92 18.89 -30.07 5.94
C ASP A 92 19.13 -31.04 4.77
N ALA A 93 18.38 -30.86 3.67
CA ALA A 93 18.56 -31.65 2.45
C ALA A 93 19.90 -31.37 1.77
N ALA A 94 20.35 -30.12 1.73
CA ALA A 94 21.67 -29.75 1.20
C ALA A 94 22.79 -30.37 2.04
N THR A 95 22.72 -30.22 3.36
CA THR A 95 23.68 -30.82 4.31
C THR A 95 23.74 -32.34 4.17
N SER A 96 22.57 -33.00 4.01
CA SER A 96 22.51 -34.45 3.81
C SER A 96 23.18 -34.88 2.50
N ARG A 97 23.05 -34.09 1.42
CA ARG A 97 23.74 -34.37 0.15
C ARG A 97 25.26 -34.22 0.29
N GLU A 98 25.73 -33.18 0.96
CA GLU A 98 27.16 -32.99 1.25
C GLU A 98 27.72 -34.15 2.05
N GLN A 99 27.04 -34.57 3.12
CA GLN A 99 27.44 -35.73 3.93
C GLN A 99 27.47 -37.05 3.15
N LEU A 100 26.55 -37.23 2.19
CA LEU A 100 26.55 -38.40 1.31
C LEU A 100 27.72 -38.34 0.32
N GLN A 101 27.99 -37.17 -0.26
CA GLN A 101 29.14 -36.98 -1.16
C GLN A 101 30.45 -37.28 -0.44
N GLU A 102 30.65 -36.75 0.77
CA GLU A 102 31.84 -37.04 1.58
C GLU A 102 31.99 -38.55 1.90
N GLN A 103 30.87 -39.26 2.08
CA GLN A 103 30.88 -40.71 2.30
C GLN A 103 31.24 -41.48 1.03
N PHE A 104 30.74 -41.07 -0.13
CA PHE A 104 31.13 -41.64 -1.41
C PHE A 104 32.62 -41.38 -1.69
N ASP A 105 33.09 -40.14 -1.54
CA ASP A 105 34.50 -39.78 -1.72
C ASP A 105 35.40 -40.60 -0.79
N ARG A 106 34.99 -40.80 0.48
CA ARG A 106 35.69 -41.66 1.43
C ARG A 106 35.69 -43.12 0.99
N ALA A 107 34.56 -43.65 0.53
CA ALA A 107 34.48 -45.03 0.06
C ALA A 107 35.39 -45.26 -1.16
N ASP A 108 35.36 -44.33 -2.11
CA ASP A 108 36.18 -44.36 -3.32
C ASP A 108 37.67 -44.27 -2.98
N SER A 109 38.07 -43.49 -1.97
CA SER A 109 39.46 -43.42 -1.52
C SER A 109 40.00 -44.73 -0.92
N ILE A 110 39.12 -45.61 -0.45
CA ILE A 110 39.49 -46.90 0.18
C ILE A 110 39.44 -48.04 -0.85
N ASP A 111 38.63 -47.93 -1.91
CA ASP A 111 38.52 -48.98 -2.92
C ASP A 111 39.80 -49.09 -3.77
N PRO A 112 40.55 -50.20 -3.72
CA PRO A 112 41.74 -50.37 -4.55
C PRO A 112 41.44 -50.46 -6.06
N LYS A 113 40.17 -50.54 -6.48
CA LYS A 113 39.76 -50.50 -7.89
C LYS A 113 39.68 -49.08 -8.47
N THR A 114 39.32 -48.07 -7.68
CA THR A 114 39.25 -46.66 -8.12
C THR A 114 40.65 -46.13 -8.41
N ALA A 115 41.65 -46.48 -7.59
CA ALA A 115 43.06 -46.17 -7.83
C ALA A 115 43.61 -46.71 -9.17
N LYS A 116 42.97 -47.73 -9.77
CA LYS A 116 43.30 -48.22 -11.11
C LYS A 116 42.57 -47.46 -12.22
N GLN A 117 41.34 -47.00 -11.95
CA GLN A 117 40.57 -46.17 -12.86
C GLN A 117 41.15 -44.75 -12.96
N ASP A 118 41.58 -44.14 -11.86
CA ASP A 118 42.19 -42.80 -11.87
C ASP A 118 43.47 -42.78 -12.72
N LYS A 119 44.32 -43.81 -12.61
CA LYS A 119 45.51 -43.95 -13.47
C LYS A 119 45.18 -44.12 -14.95
N GLN A 120 44.10 -44.84 -15.27
CA GLN A 120 43.64 -44.98 -16.65
C GLN A 120 42.98 -43.71 -17.17
N ALA A 121 42.25 -42.98 -16.33
CA ALA A 121 41.63 -41.70 -16.69
C ALA A 121 42.70 -40.64 -16.99
N ASP A 122 43.75 -40.54 -16.17
CA ASP A 122 44.88 -39.62 -16.40
C ASP A 122 45.60 -39.93 -17.74
N GLU A 123 45.86 -41.20 -18.05
CA GLU A 123 46.44 -41.62 -19.35
C GLU A 123 45.51 -41.32 -20.55
N THR A 124 44.19 -41.35 -20.34
CA THR A 124 43.21 -41.11 -21.41
C THR A 124 42.97 -39.62 -21.66
N ASP A 125 43.01 -38.78 -20.61
CA ASP A 125 42.94 -37.33 -20.71
C ASP A 125 44.19 -36.74 -21.39
N GLU A 126 45.38 -37.29 -21.13
CA GLU A 126 46.61 -36.89 -21.83
C GLU A 126 46.54 -37.20 -23.34
N LEU A 127 46.03 -38.39 -23.71
CA LEU A 127 45.86 -38.80 -25.12
C LEU A 127 44.79 -38.00 -25.88
N THR A 128 43.76 -37.52 -25.19
CA THR A 128 42.67 -36.76 -25.82
C THR A 128 42.97 -35.26 -25.91
N SER A 129 43.73 -34.72 -24.95
CA SER A 129 44.22 -33.34 -24.97
C SER A 129 45.11 -33.09 -26.20
N ASP A 130 46.09 -33.94 -26.47
CA ASP A 130 46.96 -33.86 -27.66
C ASP A 130 46.17 -33.92 -28.98
N ARG A 131 45.11 -34.74 -29.01
CA ARG A 131 44.26 -34.93 -30.18
C ARG A 131 43.30 -33.76 -30.41
N SER A 132 42.89 -33.08 -29.36
CA SER A 132 42.06 -31.86 -29.44
C SER A 132 42.88 -30.64 -29.90
N ALA A 133 44.12 -30.51 -29.43
CA ALA A 133 45.04 -29.47 -29.87
C ALA A 133 45.37 -29.59 -31.38
N ALA A 134 45.49 -30.82 -31.89
CA ALA A 134 45.70 -31.08 -33.32
C ALA A 134 44.48 -30.75 -34.21
N TRP A 135 43.26 -30.75 -33.67
CA TRP A 135 42.03 -30.40 -34.40
C TRP A 135 41.71 -28.90 -34.34
N SER A 136 42.08 -28.21 -33.25
CA SER A 136 41.87 -26.76 -33.12
C SER A 136 42.68 -25.93 -34.11
N SER A 137 43.84 -26.40 -34.58
CA SER A 137 44.62 -25.71 -35.63
C SER A 137 44.02 -25.82 -37.04
N ALA A 138 43.03 -26.71 -37.25
CA ALA A 138 42.35 -26.88 -38.53
C ALA A 138 41.02 -26.12 -38.64
N GLY A 139 40.49 -25.59 -37.53
CA GLY A 139 39.16 -24.95 -37.47
C GLY A 139 39.16 -23.43 -37.66
N ASP A 140 40.31 -22.76 -37.56
CA ASP A 140 40.38 -21.29 -37.60
C ASP A 140 40.35 -20.70 -39.03
N ASP A 141 40.45 -21.53 -40.08
CA ASP A 141 40.51 -21.06 -41.48
C ASP A 141 39.12 -20.91 -42.16
N LEU A 142 38.01 -21.14 -41.44
CA LEU A 142 36.67 -21.23 -42.07
C LEU A 142 35.59 -20.28 -41.52
N ARG A 143 35.94 -19.25 -40.74
CA ARG A 143 34.92 -18.35 -40.15
C ARG A 143 35.18 -16.87 -40.33
N THR A 144 35.22 -16.41 -41.58
CA THR A 144 34.86 -15.02 -41.93
C THR A 144 33.58 -15.00 -42.76
N GLY A 145 32.46 -14.73 -42.09
CA GLY A 145 31.19 -14.36 -42.70
C GLY A 145 30.30 -13.68 -41.65
N PRO A 146 30.09 -12.35 -41.72
CA PRO A 146 29.23 -11.65 -40.76
C PRO A 146 27.77 -11.70 -41.20
N GLU A 147 26.93 -12.47 -40.51
CA GLU A 147 25.48 -12.30 -40.58
C GLU A 147 25.00 -11.42 -39.41
N ALA A 148 24.53 -10.24 -39.79
CA ALA A 148 23.86 -9.28 -38.95
C ALA A 148 22.44 -9.75 -38.64
N VAL A 149 22.20 -10.20 -37.40
CA VAL A 149 20.85 -10.45 -36.90
C VAL A 149 20.23 -9.12 -36.49
N ARG A 150 19.30 -8.61 -37.33
CA ARG A 150 18.39 -7.51 -36.98
C ARG A 150 17.40 -8.01 -35.92
N GLN A 151 17.36 -7.33 -34.77
CA GLN A 151 16.24 -7.46 -33.84
C GLN A 151 15.08 -6.58 -34.32
N GLU A 152 13.97 -7.21 -34.70
CA GLU A 152 12.67 -6.54 -34.82
C GLU A 152 12.10 -6.29 -33.42
N THR A 153 12.12 -5.04 -33.01
CA THR A 153 11.38 -4.54 -31.83
C THR A 153 9.88 -4.60 -32.06
N TYR A 154 9.22 -5.52 -31.36
CA TYR A 154 7.77 -5.62 -31.22
C TYR A 154 7.28 -4.50 -30.27
N ARG A 155 6.74 -3.41 -30.81
CA ARG A 155 6.08 -2.34 -30.04
C ARG A 155 4.57 -2.53 -30.11
N GLY A 156 4.03 -3.30 -29.16
CA GLY A 156 2.59 -3.34 -28.91
C GLY A 156 2.12 -2.00 -28.36
N THR A 157 1.21 -1.35 -29.09
CA THR A 157 0.48 -0.17 -28.65
C THR A 157 -0.80 -0.64 -27.96
N ASN A 158 -0.90 -0.48 -26.64
CA ASN A 158 -2.13 -0.72 -25.90
C ASN A 158 -3.00 0.55 -25.87
N GLY A 159 -4.28 0.35 -26.20
CA GLY A 159 -5.49 0.84 -25.50
C GLY A 159 -5.58 2.31 -25.13
#